data_AF-A0A2E9U673-F1
#
_entry.id   AF-A0A2E9U673-F1
#
_cell.length_a   1.000
_cell.length_b   1.000
_cell.length_c   1.000
_cell.angle_alpha   90.00
_cell.angle_beta   90.00
_cell.angle_gamma   90.00
#
_symmetry.space_group_name_H-M   'P 1'
#
loop_
_entity.id
_entity.type
_entity.pdbx_description
1 polymer ?
#
loop_
_entity_poly.entity_id
_entity_poly.type
_entity_poly.pdbx_seq_one_letter_code
_entity_poly.pdbx_strand_id
1 'polypeptide(L)'
;MNSSTDEVAHYQSSYPQELNIAQRLADGALANGWGKRTAFHYRGSRVSFAEVREDTARFASVLFELEVAAEQRILIALPDTPAFLTCFLGTIWHGSVAVPINPYLPLDRYEFFLRDSRAVAAIVPPWLVGTVIDLSERLPALQHIVVFSDPGTPEGGSDDGGWRTPNLIGSAS
;
A
#
# COMPACT_ATOMS: atom_id res chain seq x y z
N MET A 1 -16.87 34.15 43.47
CA MET A 1 -16.27 34.11 42.13
C MET A 1 -16.31 32.66 41.67
N ASN A 2 -17.36 32.27 40.95
CA ASN A 2 -17.45 30.93 40.36
C ASN A 2 -16.65 30.95 39.07
N SER A 3 -15.45 30.37 39.11
CA SER A 3 -14.69 30.06 37.90
C SER A 3 -15.34 28.84 37.26
N SER A 4 -16.20 29.07 36.27
CA SER A 4 -16.72 28.07 35.36
C SER A 4 -15.55 27.49 34.57
N THR A 5 -15.04 26.34 35.02
CA THR A 5 -14.12 25.53 34.22
C THR A 5 -14.91 24.99 33.04
N ASP A 6 -14.54 25.42 31.84
CA ASP A 6 -15.08 24.92 30.57
C ASP A 6 -15.08 23.39 30.56
N GLU A 7 -16.27 22.82 30.56
CA GLU A 7 -16.50 21.38 30.48
C GLU A 7 -16.13 20.91 29.07
N VAL A 8 -14.88 20.46 28.90
CA VAL A 8 -14.42 19.87 27.65
C VAL A 8 -15.29 18.63 27.40
N ALA A 9 -16.14 18.70 26.37
CA ALA A 9 -17.00 17.60 25.96
C ALA A 9 -16.15 16.34 25.76
N HIS A 10 -16.33 15.35 26.63
CA HIS A 10 -15.65 14.08 26.53
C HIS A 10 -16.21 13.33 25.32
N TYR A 11 -15.50 13.39 24.19
CA TYR A 11 -15.83 12.58 23.02
C TYR A 11 -15.62 11.10 23.36
N GLN A 12 -16.71 10.38 23.62
CA GLN A 12 -16.69 8.93 23.71
C GLN A 12 -16.82 8.35 22.30
N SER A 13 -15.69 7.90 21.74
CA SER A 13 -15.67 7.22 20.45
C SER A 13 -16.49 5.93 20.51
N SER A 14 -17.36 5.72 19.52
CA SER A 14 -18.05 4.43 19.30
C SER A 14 -17.14 3.36 18.70
N TYR A 15 -15.89 3.71 18.35
CA TYR A 15 -14.91 2.78 17.80
C TYR A 15 -14.09 2.10 18.91
N PRO A 16 -13.65 0.86 18.69
CA PRO A 16 -12.75 0.20 19.63
C PRO A 16 -11.43 0.96 19.75
N GLN A 17 -10.78 0.84 20.91
CA GLN A 17 -9.49 1.47 21.20
C GLN A 17 -8.39 0.97 20.24
N GLU A 18 -8.45 -0.31 19.88
CA GLU A 18 -7.58 -0.92 18.88
C GLU A 18 -8.41 -1.22 17.63
N LEU A 19 -8.05 -0.56 16.52
CA LEU A 19 -8.73 -0.72 15.24
C LEU A 19 -7.73 -0.65 14.09
N ASN A 20 -7.76 -1.67 13.23
CA ASN A 20 -7.18 -1.58 11.90
C ASN A 20 -8.30 -1.33 10.87
N ILE A 21 -8.28 -0.16 10.23
CA ILE A 21 -9.34 0.23 9.29
C ILE A 21 -9.35 -0.63 8.02
N ALA A 22 -8.18 -1.02 7.51
CA ALA A 22 -8.08 -1.84 6.30
C ALA A 22 -8.64 -3.24 6.54
N GLN A 23 -8.27 -3.87 7.66
CA GLN A 23 -8.84 -5.14 8.08
C GLN A 23 -10.35 -5.03 8.29
N ARG A 24 -10.82 -3.98 8.99
CA ARG A 24 -12.26 -3.79 9.26
C ARG A 24 -13.07 -3.65 7.98
N LEU A 25 -12.58 -2.92 6.98
CA LEU A 25 -13.23 -2.78 5.68
C LEU A 25 -13.28 -4.12 4.93
N ALA A 26 -12.15 -4.83 4.88
CA ALA A 26 -12.02 -6.08 4.15
C ALA A 26 -12.84 -7.22 4.78
N ASP A 27 -12.69 -7.46 6.08
CA ASP A 27 -13.43 -8.49 6.81
C ASP A 27 -14.91 -8.11 6.95
N GLY A 28 -15.23 -6.81 7.05
CA GLY A 28 -16.60 -6.31 7.08
C GLY A 28 -17.38 -6.66 5.81
N ALA A 29 -16.77 -6.54 4.63
CA ALA A 29 -17.41 -6.93 3.37
C ALA A 29 -17.77 -8.43 3.37
N LEU A 30 -16.89 -9.29 3.90
CA LEU A 30 -17.14 -10.73 4.00
C LEU A 30 -18.23 -11.04 5.03
N ALA A 31 -18.21 -10.40 6.19
CA ALA A 31 -19.22 -10.57 7.23
C ALA A 31 -20.63 -10.18 6.75
N ASN A 32 -20.74 -9.20 5.83
CA ASN A 32 -22.00 -8.81 5.20
C ASN A 32 -22.42 -9.71 4.02
N GLY A 33 -21.68 -10.79 3.74
CA GLY A 33 -21.96 -11.69 2.62
C GLY A 33 -21.63 -11.10 1.25
N TRP A 34 -20.81 -10.05 1.18
CA TRP A 34 -20.46 -9.37 -0.07
C TRP A 34 -19.24 -9.96 -0.77
N GLY A 35 -18.66 -11.05 -0.26
CA GLY A 35 -17.42 -11.61 -0.80
C GLY A 35 -17.45 -11.85 -2.31
N LYS A 36 -18.57 -12.32 -2.87
CA LYS A 36 -18.73 -12.54 -4.32
C LYS A 36 -19.19 -11.31 -5.11
N ARG A 37 -19.50 -10.20 -4.45
CA ARG A 37 -19.89 -8.95 -5.12
C ARG A 37 -18.66 -8.28 -5.70
N THR A 38 -18.84 -7.61 -6.82
CA THR A 38 -17.78 -6.81 -7.45
C THR A 38 -17.44 -5.61 -6.57
N ALA A 39 -16.16 -5.49 -6.22
CA ALA A 39 -15.58 -4.32 -5.58
C ALA A 39 -15.08 -3.32 -6.64
N PHE A 40 -14.39 -3.81 -7.69
CA PHE A 40 -13.84 -2.98 -8.76
C PHE A 40 -14.13 -3.55 -10.14
N HIS A 41 -14.30 -2.64 -11.11
CA HIS A 41 -14.21 -2.94 -12.53
C HIS A 41 -12.88 -2.41 -13.03
N TYR A 42 -12.08 -3.27 -13.67
CA TYR A 42 -10.78 -2.88 -14.19
C TYR A 42 -10.47 -3.66 -15.47
N ARG A 43 -10.16 -2.93 -16.56
CA ARG A 43 -9.81 -3.49 -17.88
C ARG A 43 -10.76 -4.60 -18.38
N GLY A 44 -12.08 -4.42 -18.15
CA GLY A 44 -13.09 -5.40 -18.55
C GLY A 44 -13.28 -6.58 -17.59
N SER A 45 -12.41 -6.71 -16.59
CA SER A 45 -12.51 -7.68 -15.51
C SER A 45 -13.25 -7.11 -14.30
N ARG A 46 -13.78 -8.01 -13.48
CA ARG A 46 -14.42 -7.71 -12.20
C ARG A 46 -13.57 -8.31 -11.09
N VAL A 47 -13.20 -7.49 -10.12
CA VAL A 47 -12.52 -7.94 -8.89
C VAL A 47 -13.54 -7.94 -7.76
N SER A 48 -13.66 -9.05 -7.06
CA SER A 48 -14.61 -9.22 -5.96
C SER A 48 -14.04 -8.74 -4.62
N PHE A 49 -14.91 -8.49 -3.63
CA PHE A 49 -14.46 -8.13 -2.28
C PHE A 49 -13.60 -9.23 -1.62
N ALA A 50 -13.85 -10.51 -1.93
CA ALA A 50 -13.03 -11.61 -1.43
C ALA A 50 -11.60 -11.55 -1.98
N GLU A 51 -11.46 -11.31 -3.30
CA GLU A 51 -10.15 -11.16 -3.94
C GLU A 51 -9.39 -9.96 -3.38
N VAL A 52 -10.05 -8.80 -3.24
CA VAL A 52 -9.42 -7.60 -2.64
C VAL A 52 -8.90 -7.90 -1.24
N ARG A 53 -9.68 -8.59 -0.40
CA ARG A 53 -9.30 -8.94 0.97
C ARG A 53 -8.11 -9.89 0.99
N GLU A 54 -8.13 -10.93 0.17
CA GLU A 54 -7.04 -11.91 0.06
C GLU A 54 -5.75 -11.26 -0.43
N ASP A 55 -5.84 -10.45 -1.48
CA ASP A 55 -4.70 -9.75 -2.07
C ASP A 55 -4.10 -8.74 -1.07
N THR A 56 -4.95 -8.01 -0.36
CA THR A 56 -4.55 -7.06 0.69
C THR A 56 -3.82 -7.76 1.83
N ALA A 57 -4.37 -8.88 2.32
CA ALA A 57 -3.77 -9.65 3.41
C ALA A 57 -2.43 -10.25 2.97
N ARG A 58 -2.33 -10.77 1.74
CA ARG A 58 -1.08 -11.29 1.19
C ARG A 58 -0.03 -10.20 1.08
N PHE A 59 -0.39 -9.00 0.63
CA PHE A 59 0.56 -7.89 0.57
C PHE A 59 1.04 -7.45 1.98
N ALA A 60 0.15 -7.44 2.97
CA ALA A 60 0.56 -7.20 4.36
C ALA A 60 1.58 -8.24 4.86
N SER A 61 1.41 -9.52 4.50
CA SER A 61 2.39 -10.58 4.79
C SER A 61 3.74 -10.35 4.09
N VAL A 62 3.74 -9.85 2.85
CA VAL A 62 4.99 -9.49 2.15
C VAL A 62 5.77 -8.42 2.94
N LEU A 63 5.10 -7.42 3.49
CA LEU A 63 5.77 -6.38 4.29
C LEU A 63 6.38 -6.94 5.57
N PHE A 64 5.72 -7.93 6.18
CA PHE A 64 6.26 -8.64 7.33
C PHE A 64 7.51 -9.45 6.96
N GLU A 65 7.49 -10.14 5.81
CA GLU A 65 8.65 -10.89 5.29
C GLU A 65 9.83 -9.99 4.91
N LEU A 66 9.56 -8.75 4.50
CA LEU A 66 10.57 -7.71 4.28
C LEU A 66 11.10 -7.08 5.58
N GLU A 67 10.67 -7.58 6.75
CA GLU A 67 11.08 -7.08 8.07
C GLU A 67 10.76 -5.58 8.28
N VAL A 68 9.76 -5.06 7.56
CA VAL A 68 9.26 -3.70 7.79
C VAL A 68 8.60 -3.65 9.17
N ALA A 69 8.93 -2.64 9.96
CA ALA A 69 8.29 -2.43 11.25
C ALA A 69 6.98 -1.63 11.11
N ALA A 70 6.10 -1.78 12.09
CA ALA A 70 4.96 -0.88 12.25
C ALA A 70 5.43 0.59 12.29
N GLU A 71 4.56 1.51 11.86
CA GLU A 71 4.82 2.97 11.81
C GLU A 71 5.91 3.41 10.79
N GLN A 72 6.60 2.47 10.15
CA GLN A 72 7.50 2.80 9.04
C GLN A 72 6.72 3.20 7.79
N ARG A 73 7.28 4.14 7.03
CA ARG A 73 6.62 4.72 5.86
C ARG A 73 6.93 3.90 4.61
N ILE A 74 5.91 3.66 3.81
CA ILE A 74 6.03 2.97 2.53
C ILE A 74 5.49 3.89 1.45
N LEU A 75 6.35 4.29 0.52
CA LEU A 75 5.95 5.11 -0.60
C LEU A 75 5.27 4.24 -1.65
N ILE A 76 4.11 4.67 -2.13
CA ILE A 76 3.32 3.95 -3.13
C ILE A 76 3.14 4.87 -4.33
N ALA A 77 3.83 4.55 -5.42
CA ALA A 77 3.73 5.29 -6.68
C ALA A 77 3.24 4.33 -7.77
N LEU A 78 1.98 3.91 -7.68
CA LEU A 78 1.34 3.02 -8.66
C LEU A 78 0.23 3.77 -9.41
N PRO A 79 -0.06 3.41 -10.67
CA PRO A 79 -1.23 3.95 -11.37
C PRO A 79 -2.55 3.46 -10.74
N ASP A 80 -3.64 4.10 -11.15
CA ASP A 80 -5.01 3.79 -10.73
C ASP A 80 -5.45 2.38 -11.20
N THR A 81 -4.98 1.38 -10.47
CA THR A 81 -5.15 -0.04 -10.72
C THR A 81 -5.55 -0.73 -9.42
N PRO A 82 -6.12 -1.95 -9.46
CA PRO A 82 -6.39 -2.72 -8.25
C PRO A 82 -5.16 -2.90 -7.36
N ALA A 83 -3.97 -2.93 -7.96
CA ALA A 83 -2.70 -3.02 -7.26
C ALA A 83 -2.45 -1.86 -6.29
N PHE A 84 -2.74 -0.64 -6.72
CA PHE A 84 -2.60 0.54 -5.86
C PHE A 84 -3.40 0.35 -4.58
N LEU A 85 -4.66 -0.08 -4.72
CA LEU A 85 -5.52 -0.29 -3.57
C LEU A 85 -5.05 -1.44 -2.69
N THR A 86 -4.67 -2.58 -3.28
CA THR A 86 -4.12 -3.72 -2.56
C THR A 86 -2.90 -3.30 -1.74
N CYS A 87 -1.95 -2.57 -2.34
CA CYS A 87 -0.76 -2.09 -1.66
C CYS A 87 -1.11 -1.07 -0.56
N PHE A 88 -1.98 -0.11 -0.86
CA PHE A 88 -2.40 0.92 0.09
C PHE A 88 -3.09 0.31 1.32
N LEU A 89 -4.09 -0.55 1.11
CA LEU A 89 -4.79 -1.22 2.21
C LEU A 89 -3.88 -2.20 2.93
N GLY A 90 -2.99 -2.91 2.23
CA GLY A 90 -2.12 -3.90 2.85
C GLY A 90 -1.01 -3.27 3.68
N THR A 91 -0.50 -2.10 3.27
CA THR A 91 0.37 -1.25 4.10
C THR A 91 -0.33 -0.84 5.39
N ILE A 92 -1.58 -0.39 5.30
CA ILE A 92 -2.36 0.00 6.48
C ILE A 92 -2.69 -1.23 7.35
N TRP A 93 -3.03 -2.37 6.74
CA TRP A 93 -3.29 -3.62 7.45
C TRP A 93 -2.06 -4.05 8.24
N HIS A 94 -0.88 -3.99 7.62
CA HIS A 94 0.40 -4.29 8.27
C HIS A 94 0.71 -3.37 9.48
N GLY A 95 0.08 -2.19 9.56
CA GLY A 95 0.37 -1.17 10.58
C GLY A 95 1.49 -0.21 10.18
N SER A 96 1.89 -0.24 8.91
CA SER A 96 2.80 0.74 8.32
C SER A 96 2.03 1.95 7.79
N VAL A 97 2.77 3.01 7.48
CA VAL A 97 2.20 4.28 6.99
C VAL A 97 2.32 4.35 5.47
N ALA A 98 1.18 4.35 4.78
CA ALA A 98 1.15 4.50 3.34
C ALA A 98 1.39 5.97 2.93
N VAL A 99 2.33 6.19 2.00
CA VAL A 99 2.63 7.50 1.40
C VAL A 99 2.31 7.42 -0.10
N PRO A 100 1.03 7.58 -0.49
CA PRO A 100 0.65 7.52 -1.89
C PRO A 100 1.08 8.79 -2.63
N ILE A 101 1.73 8.62 -3.78
CA ILE A 101 2.09 9.71 -4.68
C ILE A 101 1.70 9.37 -6.12
N ASN A 102 1.56 10.39 -6.96
CA ASN A 102 1.27 10.18 -8.37
C ASN A 102 2.50 9.56 -9.09
N PRO A 103 2.36 8.43 -9.82
CA PRO A 103 3.46 7.75 -10.52
C PRO A 103 4.03 8.53 -11.73
N TYR A 104 3.41 9.65 -12.11
CA TYR A 104 3.84 10.49 -13.24
C TYR A 104 4.46 11.82 -12.76
N LEU A 105 4.90 11.90 -11.50
CA LEU A 105 5.59 13.08 -11.01
C LEU A 105 6.99 13.21 -11.63
N PRO A 106 7.54 14.43 -11.70
CA PRO A 106 8.95 14.61 -12.06
C PRO A 106 9.89 14.00 -10.99
N LEU A 107 11.12 13.67 -11.40
CA LEU A 107 12.10 12.94 -10.58
C LEU A 107 12.43 13.62 -9.25
N ASP A 108 12.61 14.94 -9.26
CA ASP A 108 12.92 15.73 -8.06
C ASP A 108 11.84 15.59 -6.97
N ARG A 109 10.58 15.36 -7.37
CA ARG A 109 9.48 15.10 -6.44
C ARG A 109 9.60 13.72 -5.77
N TYR A 110 10.07 12.70 -6.48
CA TYR A 110 10.29 11.38 -5.90
C TYR A 110 11.35 11.43 -4.80
N GLU A 111 12.49 12.06 -5.10
CA GLU A 111 13.54 12.24 -4.11
C GLU A 111 13.00 12.99 -2.89
N PHE A 112 12.27 14.09 -3.11
CA PHE A 112 11.67 14.87 -2.04
C PHE A 112 10.78 14.00 -1.15
N PHE A 113 9.82 13.26 -1.71
CA PHE A 113 8.90 12.45 -0.91
C PHE A 113 9.58 11.28 -0.21
N LEU A 114 10.51 10.58 -0.87
CA LEU A 114 11.26 9.50 -0.24
C LEU A 114 12.11 10.01 0.93
N ARG A 115 12.75 11.18 0.77
CA ARG A 115 13.59 11.80 1.80
C ARG A 115 12.78 12.34 2.96
N ASP A 116 11.74 13.12 2.67
CA ASP A 116 10.90 13.79 3.67
C ASP A 116 10.13 12.76 4.51
N SER A 117 9.52 11.78 3.85
CA SER A 117 8.85 10.69 4.55
C SER A 117 9.83 9.71 5.18
N ARG A 118 11.12 9.69 4.80
CA ARG A 118 12.10 8.64 5.14
C ARG A 118 11.49 7.24 4.95
N ALA A 119 10.86 7.02 3.81
CA ALA A 119 10.24 5.75 3.47
C ALA A 119 11.29 4.64 3.45
N VAL A 120 10.94 3.50 4.05
CA VAL A 120 11.82 2.31 4.10
C VAL A 120 11.64 1.41 2.90
N ALA A 121 10.47 1.50 2.26
CA ALA A 121 10.16 0.78 1.04
C ALA A 121 9.49 1.71 0.03
N ALA A 122 9.73 1.45 -1.26
CA ALA A 122 9.04 2.10 -2.36
C ALA A 122 8.38 1.05 -3.25
N ILE A 123 7.08 1.21 -3.49
CA ILE A 123 6.30 0.36 -4.39
C ILE A 123 6.09 1.11 -5.70
N VAL A 124 6.62 0.57 -6.78
CA VAL A 124 6.67 1.26 -8.07
C VAL A 124 6.35 0.32 -9.24
N PRO A 125 5.86 0.86 -10.37
CA PRO A 125 5.71 0.10 -11.60
C PRO A 125 7.07 -0.19 -12.27
N PRO A 126 7.13 -1.10 -13.24
CA PRO A 126 8.39 -1.54 -13.84
C PRO A 126 9.16 -0.40 -14.51
N TRP A 127 8.48 0.52 -15.19
CA TRP A 127 9.13 1.65 -15.88
C TRP A 127 9.81 2.65 -14.94
N LEU A 128 9.49 2.63 -13.64
CA LEU A 128 10.04 3.56 -12.64
C LEU A 128 11.17 2.94 -11.81
N VAL A 129 11.41 1.62 -11.91
CA VAL A 129 12.37 0.92 -11.05
C VAL A 129 13.78 1.49 -11.16
N GLY A 130 14.28 1.72 -12.39
CA GLY A 130 15.63 2.26 -12.60
C GLY A 130 15.82 3.63 -11.96
N THR A 131 14.79 4.46 -12.06
CA THR A 131 14.76 5.78 -11.44
C THR A 131 14.88 5.71 -9.91
N VAL A 132 14.18 4.77 -9.26
CA VAL A 132 14.25 4.61 -7.81
C VAL A 132 15.56 3.98 -7.36
N ILE A 133 16.14 3.07 -8.17
CA ILE A 133 17.47 2.50 -7.92
C ILE A 133 18.51 3.63 -7.90
N ASP A 134 18.52 4.50 -8.92
CA ASP A 134 19.46 5.63 -8.98
C ASP A 134 19.31 6.59 -7.77
N LEU A 135 18.08 6.78 -7.29
CA LEU A 135 17.84 7.59 -6.09
C LEU A 135 18.26 6.90 -4.80
N SER A 136 18.23 5.56 -4.75
CA SER A 136 18.48 4.79 -3.53
C SER A 136 19.87 5.05 -2.93
N GLU A 137 20.87 5.33 -3.79
CA GLU A 137 22.24 5.67 -3.37
C GLU A 137 22.31 6.89 -2.45
N ARG A 138 21.33 7.81 -2.56
CA ARG A 138 21.28 9.07 -1.81
C ARG A 138 20.20 9.07 -0.71
N LEU A 139 19.58 7.92 -0.48
CA LEU A 139 18.42 7.73 0.40
C LEU A 139 18.67 6.55 1.36
N PRO A 140 19.46 6.74 2.43
CA PRO A 140 19.85 5.64 3.32
C PRO A 140 18.69 5.01 4.11
N ALA A 141 17.52 5.68 4.13
CA ALA A 141 16.32 5.11 4.74
C ALA A 141 15.66 4.05 3.86
N LEU A 142 15.82 4.13 2.53
CA LEU A 142 15.19 3.25 1.56
C LEU A 142 15.94 1.92 1.49
N GLN A 143 15.31 0.86 2.00
CA GLN A 143 15.89 -0.48 2.11
C GLN A 143 15.31 -1.44 1.08
N HIS A 144 14.06 -1.22 0.66
CA HIS A 144 13.35 -2.12 -0.25
C HIS A 144 12.76 -1.36 -1.43
N ILE A 145 12.89 -1.93 -2.62
CA ILE A 145 12.17 -1.50 -3.82
C ILE A 145 11.30 -2.67 -4.25
N VAL A 146 10.00 -2.48 -4.17
CA VAL A 146 9.00 -3.48 -4.56
C VAL A 146 8.44 -3.09 -5.91
N VAL A 147 8.66 -3.94 -6.91
CA VAL A 147 8.12 -3.71 -8.25
C VAL A 147 6.79 -4.42 -8.39
N PHE A 148 5.75 -3.67 -8.73
CA PHE A 148 4.45 -4.24 -9.06
C PHE A 148 4.30 -4.34 -10.58
N SER A 149 3.94 -5.52 -11.09
CA SER A 149 3.70 -5.77 -12.52
C SER A 149 2.27 -6.28 -12.70
N ASP A 150 1.45 -5.61 -13.53
CA ASP A 150 0.12 -6.09 -13.93
C ASP A 150 0.22 -6.80 -15.29
N PRO A 151 -0.18 -8.09 -15.40
CA PRO A 151 -0.10 -8.90 -16.62
C PRO A 151 -0.92 -8.42 -17.84
N GLY A 152 -1.59 -7.26 -17.77
CA GLY A 152 -2.28 -6.63 -18.91
C GLY A 152 -1.66 -5.32 -19.41
N THR A 153 -0.45 -4.97 -18.97
CA THR A 153 0.19 -3.67 -19.27
C THR A 153 1.31 -3.88 -20.29
N PRO A 154 1.36 -3.12 -21.42
CA PRO A 154 2.40 -3.28 -22.45
C PRO A 154 3.84 -3.08 -21.94
N GLU A 155 4.01 -2.55 -20.73
CA GLU A 155 5.29 -2.23 -20.10
C GLU A 155 5.79 -3.30 -19.09
N GLY A 156 5.22 -4.52 -19.12
CA GLY A 156 5.77 -5.71 -18.47
C GLY A 156 4.75 -6.57 -17.73
N GLY A 157 4.72 -7.87 -18.04
CA GLY A 157 4.02 -8.92 -17.27
C GLY A 157 3.25 -9.93 -18.15
N SER A 158 3.36 -11.23 -17.84
CA SER A 158 2.92 -12.39 -18.63
C SER A 158 1.41 -12.69 -18.64
N ASP A 159 0.91 -13.34 -19.70
CA ASP A 159 -0.50 -13.62 -20.03
C ASP A 159 -1.38 -14.37 -19.00
N ASP A 160 -0.88 -14.79 -17.82
CA ASP A 160 -1.57 -15.77 -16.98
C ASP A 160 -2.31 -15.21 -15.76
N GLY A 161 -2.33 -13.89 -15.52
CA GLY A 161 -3.23 -13.26 -14.53
C GLY A 161 -3.08 -13.76 -13.08
N GLY A 162 -2.08 -14.61 -12.82
CA GLY A 162 -1.83 -15.22 -11.53
C GLY A 162 -0.91 -14.35 -10.73
N TRP A 163 -1.24 -14.15 -9.45
CA TRP A 163 -0.28 -13.74 -8.44
C TRP A 163 0.77 -14.85 -8.27
N ARG A 164 1.68 -14.97 -9.24
CA ARG A 164 2.95 -15.61 -9.01
C ARG A 164 3.71 -14.66 -8.11
N THR A 165 4.16 -15.19 -6.98
CA THR A 165 5.08 -14.56 -6.04
C THR A 165 5.92 -13.52 -6.78
N PRO A 166 5.84 -12.22 -6.44
CA PRO A 166 6.82 -11.30 -6.96
C PRO A 166 8.19 -11.90 -6.62
N ASN A 167 9.04 -12.10 -7.61
CA ASN A 167 10.44 -12.38 -7.35
C ASN A 167 10.99 -11.11 -6.69
N LEU A 168 10.88 -11.04 -5.37
CA LEU A 168 11.28 -9.89 -4.53
C LEU A 168 12.79 -9.90 -4.24
N ILE A 169 13.57 -10.70 -4.96
CA ILE A 169 15.02 -10.77 -4.76
C ILE A 169 15.71 -9.88 -5.80
N GLY A 170 15.76 -8.60 -5.49
CA GLY A 170 16.82 -7.71 -5.95
C GLY A 170 17.76 -7.45 -4.79
N SER A 171 18.54 -8.46 -4.37
CA SER A 171 19.67 -8.22 -3.49
C SER A 171 20.65 -7.33 -4.23
N ALA A 172 20.77 -6.07 -3.80
CA ALA A 172 21.89 -5.23 -4.20
C ALA A 172 23.18 -6.00 -3.85
N SER A 173 23.90 -6.42 -4.88
CA SER A 173 25.29 -6.89 -4.79
C SER A 173 26.21 -5.70 -4.97
#